data_AF-A0A542ZKM7-F1
#
_entry.id   AF-A0A542ZKM7-F1
#
_cell.length_a   1.000
_cell.length_b   1.000
_cell.length_c   1.000
_cell.angle_alpha   90.00
_cell.angle_beta   90.00
_cell.angle_gamma   90.00
#
_symmetry.space_group_name_H-M   'P 1'
#
loop_
_entity.id
_entity.type
_entity.pdbx_description
1 polymer ?
#
loop_
_entity_poly.entity_id
_entity_poly.type
_entity_poly.pdbx_seq_one_letter_code
_entity_poly.pdbx_strand_id
1 'polypeptide(L)'
;MSSSPHTPGRRWRRWSANAALLVLALAFVTAAAGVLTGRYQVRPVLSSSMAPKLPVGSVVVTQRVPMSRVRTGDVIVFHRPGAPDQLVVHRITTLSRAGGTVVVRTKGDANPAADPWTASLRGGTAYRAVADVPWVGYAAVWAHSPGTRRGTLLAGGLLALAAAVTAAWPGRSRRRLRSPATPSADPTDLTTPSGAVAPAS
;
A
#
# COMPACT_ATOMS: atom_id res chain seq x y z
N MET A 1 44.92 18.23 18.17
CA MET A 1 43.77 18.52 17.28
C MET A 1 42.92 17.27 17.18
N SER A 2 41.73 17.26 17.79
CA SER A 2 40.80 16.11 17.75
C SER A 2 39.52 16.53 17.06
N SER A 3 39.34 16.11 15.80
CA SER A 3 38.14 16.34 15.01
C SER A 3 37.14 15.20 15.24
N SER A 4 36.05 15.48 15.95
CA SER A 4 34.94 14.53 16.12
C SER A 4 34.15 14.38 14.81
N PRO A 5 33.79 13.16 14.38
CA PRO A 5 33.02 12.97 13.16
C PRO A 5 31.56 13.37 13.37
N HIS A 6 31.09 14.35 12.59
CA HIS A 6 29.67 14.65 12.47
C HIS A 6 28.98 13.47 11.77
N THR A 7 28.10 12.76 12.48
CA THR A 7 27.22 11.75 11.89
C THR A 7 25.92 12.42 11.40
N PRO A 8 25.70 12.60 10.09
CA PRO A 8 24.46 13.18 9.56
C PRO A 8 23.37 12.10 9.49
N GLY A 9 23.03 11.46 10.62
CA GLY A 9 22.25 10.20 10.60
C GLY A 9 20.76 10.32 10.92
N ARG A 10 20.32 11.36 11.64
CA ARG A 10 18.97 11.35 12.26
C ARG A 10 17.88 12.06 11.48
N ARG A 11 18.22 13.09 10.69
CA ARG A 11 17.24 13.80 9.85
C ARG A 11 16.92 12.95 8.61
N TRP A 12 17.93 12.57 7.83
CA TRP A 12 17.76 11.75 6.62
C TRP A 12 16.91 10.48 6.85
N ARG A 13 17.17 9.77 7.96
CA ARG A 13 16.45 8.55 8.33
C ARG A 13 14.97 8.76 8.70
N ARG A 14 14.57 9.97 9.10
CA ARG A 14 13.16 10.33 9.35
C ARG A 14 12.43 10.70 8.05
N TRP A 15 13.10 11.43 7.16
CA TRP A 15 12.54 11.76 5.84
C TRP A 15 12.33 10.51 4.99
N SER A 16 13.28 9.56 5.01
CA SER A 16 13.14 8.29 4.31
C SER A 16 12.01 7.42 4.85
N ALA A 17 11.82 7.39 6.17
CA ALA A 17 10.73 6.64 6.81
C ALA A 17 9.35 7.22 6.46
N ASN A 18 9.20 8.55 6.51
CA ASN A 18 7.95 9.22 6.15
C ASN A 18 7.63 9.03 4.66
N ALA A 19 8.64 9.11 3.78
CA ALA A 19 8.46 8.84 2.36
C ALA A 19 7.99 7.40 2.11
N ALA A 20 8.59 6.41 2.79
CA ALA A 20 8.17 5.02 2.70
C ALA A 20 6.71 4.82 3.16
N LEU A 21 6.31 5.44 4.28
CA LEU A 21 4.93 5.39 4.77
C LEU A 21 3.94 6.02 3.78
N LEU A 22 4.30 7.14 3.16
CA LEU A 22 3.45 7.78 2.14
C LEU A 22 3.29 6.89 0.90
N VAL A 23 4.36 6.25 0.43
CA VAL A 23 4.31 5.31 -0.69
C VAL A 23 3.40 4.12 -0.35
N LEU A 24 3.54 3.56 0.85
CA LEU A 24 2.70 2.45 1.31
C LEU A 24 1.22 2.87 1.43
N ALA A 25 0.94 4.05 1.96
CA ALA A 25 -0.42 4.58 2.07
C ALA A 25 -1.04 4.78 0.68
N LEU A 26 -0.29 5.35 -0.27
CA LEU A 26 -0.77 5.55 -1.64
C LEU A 26 -1.01 4.20 -2.36
N ALA A 27 -0.11 3.24 -2.20
CA ALA A 27 -0.29 1.88 -2.73
C ALA A 27 -1.54 1.20 -2.16
N PHE A 28 -1.78 1.37 -0.86
CA PHE A 28 -2.98 0.83 -0.21
C PHE A 28 -4.26 1.50 -0.74
N VAL A 29 -4.30 2.84 -0.82
CA VAL A 29 -5.47 3.59 -1.32
C VAL A 29 -5.78 3.23 -2.77
N THR A 30 -4.76 3.10 -3.62
CA THR A 30 -4.95 2.72 -5.03
C THR A 30 -5.46 1.29 -5.18
N ALA A 31 -4.92 0.34 -4.41
CA ALA A 31 -5.43 -1.03 -4.37
C ALA A 31 -6.88 -1.08 -3.87
N ALA A 32 -7.19 -0.37 -2.78
CA ALA A 32 -8.54 -0.29 -2.23
C ALA A 32 -9.53 0.32 -3.25
N ALA A 33 -9.18 1.44 -3.88
CA ALA A 33 -10.01 2.04 -4.94
C ALA A 33 -10.27 1.07 -6.10
N GLY A 34 -9.26 0.28 -6.49
CA GLY A 34 -9.41 -0.76 -7.52
C GLY A 34 -10.45 -1.84 -7.16
N VAL A 35 -10.50 -2.25 -5.89
CA VAL A 35 -11.52 -3.19 -5.40
C VAL A 35 -12.89 -2.52 -5.32
N LEU A 36 -12.97 -1.30 -4.78
CA LEU A 36 -14.21 -0.55 -4.57
C LEU A 36 -14.91 -0.18 -5.88
N THR A 37 -14.15 0.06 -6.94
CA THR A 37 -14.66 0.35 -8.30
C THR A 37 -15.04 -0.92 -9.06
N GLY A 38 -14.76 -2.11 -8.51
CA GLY A 38 -14.96 -3.38 -9.21
C GLY A 38 -14.00 -3.60 -10.39
N ARG A 39 -12.87 -2.87 -10.43
CA ARG A 39 -11.78 -3.13 -11.37
C ARG A 39 -11.04 -4.41 -10.98
N TYR A 40 -10.92 -4.67 -9.68
CA TYR A 40 -10.39 -5.92 -9.14
C TYR A 40 -11.45 -6.61 -8.28
N GLN A 41 -11.47 -7.94 -8.34
CA GLN A 41 -12.20 -8.78 -7.39
C GLN A 41 -11.23 -9.72 -6.71
N VAL A 42 -11.54 -10.06 -5.47
CA VAL A 42 -10.69 -10.85 -4.61
C VAL A 42 -11.58 -11.97 -4.08
N ARG A 43 -11.27 -13.23 -4.40
CA ARG A 43 -12.15 -14.36 -4.11
C ARG A 43 -11.40 -15.49 -3.43
N PRO A 44 -11.98 -16.15 -2.40
CA PRO A 44 -11.37 -17.33 -1.82
C PRO A 44 -11.42 -18.49 -2.82
N VAL A 45 -10.36 -19.30 -2.82
CA VAL A 45 -10.29 -20.54 -3.59
C VAL A 45 -10.79 -21.68 -2.72
N LEU A 46 -11.94 -22.24 -3.08
CA LEU A 46 -12.67 -23.24 -2.28
C LEU A 46 -12.51 -24.67 -2.81
N SER A 47 -11.96 -24.85 -4.01
CA SER A 47 -11.77 -26.17 -4.65
C SER A 47 -10.34 -26.36 -5.12
N SER A 48 -9.92 -27.62 -5.24
CA SER A 48 -8.58 -28.01 -5.72
C SER A 48 -8.46 -28.07 -7.25
N SER A 49 -9.51 -27.74 -8.00
CA SER A 49 -9.55 -27.89 -9.46
C SER A 49 -8.50 -27.06 -10.21
N MET A 50 -7.94 -26.04 -9.56
CA MET A 50 -6.90 -25.18 -10.11
C MET A 50 -5.53 -25.38 -9.44
N ALA A 51 -5.37 -26.41 -8.59
CA ALA A 51 -4.10 -26.74 -7.96
C ALA A 51 -3.05 -27.20 -9.00
N PRO A 52 -1.74 -27.02 -8.73
CA PRO A 52 -1.15 -26.30 -7.60
C PRO A 52 -1.15 -24.77 -7.76
N LYS A 53 -1.54 -24.24 -8.94
CA LYS A 53 -1.45 -22.80 -9.25
C LYS A 53 -2.38 -21.94 -8.40
N LEU A 54 -3.57 -22.43 -8.09
CA LEU A 54 -4.49 -21.81 -7.14
C LEU A 54 -4.79 -22.84 -6.04
N PRO A 55 -4.00 -22.88 -4.96
CA PRO A 55 -4.20 -23.84 -3.89
C PRO A 55 -5.46 -23.50 -3.08
N VAL A 56 -6.11 -24.52 -2.52
CA VAL A 56 -7.27 -24.35 -1.63
C VAL A 56 -6.88 -23.48 -0.44
N GLY A 57 -7.76 -22.55 -0.04
CA GLY A 57 -7.50 -21.61 1.06
C GLY A 57 -6.65 -20.39 0.66
N SER A 58 -6.23 -20.29 -0.61
CA SER A 58 -5.67 -19.05 -1.16
C SER A 58 -6.76 -18.06 -1.57
N VAL A 59 -6.33 -16.88 -1.99
CA VAL A 59 -7.15 -15.87 -2.63
C VAL A 59 -6.72 -15.73 -4.07
N VAL A 60 -7.69 -15.70 -4.99
CA VAL A 60 -7.44 -15.26 -6.37
C VAL A 60 -7.83 -13.79 -6.51
N VAL A 61 -6.92 -12.99 -7.05
CA VAL A 61 -7.18 -11.61 -7.48
C VAL A 61 -7.47 -11.64 -8.97
N THR A 62 -8.64 -11.15 -9.36
CA THR A 62 -9.05 -11.04 -10.75
C THR A 62 -9.22 -9.59 -11.14
N GLN A 63 -8.88 -9.28 -12.38
CA GLN A 63 -9.05 -7.97 -12.97
C GLN A 63 -10.18 -8.01 -13.99
N ARG A 64 -11.03 -6.99 -13.97
CA ARG A 64 -12.00 -6.73 -15.02
C ARG A 64 -11.26 -6.29 -16.29
N VAL A 65 -11.38 -7.07 -17.35
CA VAL A 65 -10.77 -6.81 -18.66
C VAL A 65 -11.84 -6.73 -19.74
N PRO A 66 -11.66 -5.90 -20.78
CA PRO A 66 -12.56 -5.89 -21.93
C PRO A 66 -12.52 -7.25 -22.64
N MET A 67 -13.66 -7.66 -23.21
CA MET A 67 -13.82 -8.98 -23.84
C MET A 67 -12.82 -9.23 -24.98
N SER A 68 -12.38 -8.16 -25.66
CA SER A 68 -11.35 -8.21 -26.70
C SER A 68 -9.97 -8.63 -26.20
N ARG A 69 -9.69 -8.50 -24.89
CA ARG A 69 -8.41 -8.88 -24.29
C ARG A 69 -8.39 -10.29 -23.71
N VAL A 70 -9.53 -10.99 -23.68
CA VAL A 70 -9.62 -12.38 -23.23
C VAL A 70 -8.96 -13.30 -24.26
N ARG A 71 -8.12 -14.23 -23.84
CA ARG A 71 -7.38 -15.13 -24.73
C ARG A 71 -7.40 -16.57 -24.22
N THR A 72 -7.17 -17.51 -25.14
CA THR A 72 -6.86 -18.89 -24.76
C THR A 72 -5.68 -18.90 -23.78
N GLY A 73 -5.77 -19.71 -22.73
CA GLY A 73 -4.81 -19.77 -21.64
C GLY A 73 -5.11 -18.85 -20.46
N ASP A 74 -6.00 -17.86 -20.61
CA ASP A 74 -6.43 -17.03 -19.48
C ASP A 74 -7.22 -17.87 -18.46
N VAL A 75 -7.00 -17.59 -17.17
CA VAL A 75 -7.86 -18.12 -16.09
C VAL A 75 -8.94 -17.10 -15.83
N ILE A 76 -10.20 -17.52 -15.94
CA ILE A 76 -11.35 -16.64 -15.82
C ILE A 76 -12.32 -17.09 -14.73
N VAL A 77 -13.07 -16.13 -14.20
CA VAL A 77 -14.20 -16.37 -13.30
C VAL A 77 -15.48 -16.16 -14.09
N PHE A 78 -16.33 -17.18 -14.13
CA PHE A 78 -17.59 -17.16 -14.87
C PHE A 78 -18.65 -17.99 -14.15
N HIS A 79 -19.92 -17.73 -14.47
CA HIS A 79 -21.03 -18.53 -13.95
C HIS A 79 -21.13 -19.83 -14.75
N ARG A 80 -21.30 -20.95 -14.04
CA ARG A 80 -21.48 -22.25 -14.67
C ARG A 80 -22.73 -22.24 -15.57
N PRO A 81 -22.62 -22.66 -16.83
CA PRO A 81 -23.80 -22.86 -17.68
C PRO A 81 -24.81 -23.80 -17.01
N GLY A 82 -26.06 -23.36 -16.89
CA GLY A 82 -27.13 -24.12 -16.21
C GLY A 82 -27.17 -23.96 -14.68
N ALA A 83 -26.20 -23.30 -14.06
CA ALA A 83 -26.19 -22.99 -12.63
C ALA A 83 -25.68 -21.54 -12.41
N PRO A 84 -26.54 -20.53 -12.64
CA PRO A 84 -26.14 -19.13 -12.66
C PRO A 84 -25.60 -18.61 -11.33
N ASP A 85 -25.94 -19.24 -10.19
CA ASP A 85 -25.42 -18.85 -8.88
C ASP A 85 -24.06 -19.47 -8.57
N GLN A 86 -23.59 -20.41 -9.39
CA GLN A 86 -22.33 -21.12 -9.17
C GLN A 86 -21.21 -20.51 -10.01
N LEU A 87 -20.31 -19.81 -9.34
CA LEU A 87 -19.10 -19.29 -9.95
C LEU A 87 -18.01 -20.36 -10.03
N VAL A 88 -17.35 -20.42 -11.17
CA VAL A 88 -16.26 -21.35 -11.48
C VAL A 88 -15.04 -20.56 -11.91
N VAL A 89 -13.87 -20.99 -11.46
CA VAL A 89 -12.57 -20.43 -11.85
C VAL A 89 -11.81 -21.48 -12.63
N HIS A 90 -11.72 -21.38 -13.95
CA HIS A 90 -11.01 -22.36 -14.79
C HIS A 90 -10.22 -21.65 -15.90
N ARG A 91 -9.27 -22.38 -16.51
CA ARG A 91 -8.47 -21.90 -17.63
C ARG A 91 -9.19 -22.12 -18.95
N ILE A 92 -9.17 -21.12 -19.82
CA ILE A 92 -9.68 -21.21 -21.19
C ILE A 92 -8.76 -22.13 -22.00
N THR A 93 -9.30 -23.23 -22.51
CA THR A 93 -8.59 -24.16 -23.40
C THR A 93 -8.85 -23.85 -24.87
N THR A 94 -10.06 -23.41 -25.20
CA THR A 94 -10.40 -22.93 -26.54
C THR A 94 -11.32 -21.71 -26.47
N LEU A 95 -11.19 -20.82 -27.44
CA LEU A 95 -11.95 -19.58 -27.53
C LEU A 95 -12.38 -19.35 -28.99
N SER A 96 -13.67 -19.09 -29.18
CA SER A 96 -14.25 -18.68 -30.46
C SER A 96 -15.01 -17.36 -30.29
N ARG A 97 -14.98 -16.52 -31.32
CA ARG A 97 -15.69 -15.24 -31.37
C ARG A 97 -16.67 -15.26 -32.54
N ALA A 98 -17.96 -15.13 -32.25
CA ALA A 98 -19.00 -15.09 -33.27
C ALA A 98 -20.09 -14.08 -32.86
N GLY A 99 -20.42 -13.15 -33.76
CA GLY A 99 -21.53 -12.20 -33.57
C GLY A 99 -21.45 -11.38 -32.27
N GLY A 100 -20.25 -10.95 -31.86
CA GLY A 100 -20.04 -10.20 -30.61
C GLY A 100 -20.10 -11.03 -29.33
N THR A 101 -20.31 -12.35 -29.42
CA THR A 101 -20.26 -13.29 -28.30
C THR A 101 -18.92 -14.02 -28.28
N VAL A 102 -18.35 -14.20 -27.08
CA VAL A 102 -17.17 -15.03 -26.88
C VAL A 102 -17.59 -16.34 -26.26
N VAL A 103 -17.35 -17.43 -27.00
CA VAL A 103 -17.67 -18.79 -26.59
C VAL A 103 -16.37 -19.47 -26.19
N VAL A 104 -16.31 -19.99 -24.97
CA VAL A 104 -15.10 -20.58 -24.40
C VAL A 104 -15.35 -22.00 -23.91
N ARG A 105 -14.36 -22.87 -24.12
CA ARG A 105 -14.23 -24.10 -23.34
C ARG A 105 -13.18 -23.89 -22.27
N THR A 106 -13.46 -24.44 -21.10
CA THR A 106 -12.62 -24.28 -19.92
C THR A 106 -12.24 -25.62 -19.33
N LYS A 107 -11.15 -25.62 -18.56
CA LYS A 107 -10.66 -26.77 -17.83
C LYS A 107 -10.00 -26.30 -16.53
N GLY A 108 -10.28 -26.98 -15.43
CA GLY A 108 -9.50 -26.84 -14.21
C GLY A 108 -8.08 -27.39 -14.41
N ASP A 109 -7.06 -26.65 -14.00
CA ASP A 109 -5.66 -27.06 -14.21
C ASP A 109 -5.33 -28.44 -13.61
N ALA A 110 -5.98 -28.82 -12.50
CA ALA A 110 -5.84 -30.13 -11.86
C ALA A 110 -6.80 -31.20 -12.40
N ASN A 111 -7.78 -30.83 -13.23
CA ASN A 111 -8.79 -31.77 -13.70
C ASN A 111 -8.21 -32.66 -14.82
N PRO A 112 -8.64 -33.93 -14.94
CA PRO A 112 -8.17 -34.81 -16.02
C PRO A 112 -8.78 -34.41 -17.38
N ALA A 113 -10.07 -34.08 -17.41
CA ALA A 113 -10.81 -33.70 -18.61
C ALA A 113 -11.19 -32.21 -18.61
N ALA A 114 -11.53 -31.71 -19.80
CA ALA A 114 -12.15 -30.40 -19.94
C ALA A 114 -13.57 -30.40 -19.38
N ASP A 115 -14.10 -29.22 -19.08
CA ASP A 115 -15.47 -29.08 -18.62
C ASP A 115 -16.44 -29.65 -19.68
N PRO A 116 -17.52 -30.33 -19.27
CA PRO A 116 -18.48 -30.95 -20.20
C PRO A 116 -19.40 -29.92 -20.86
N TRP A 117 -19.29 -28.63 -20.50
CA TRP A 117 -20.06 -27.53 -21.05
C TRP A 117 -19.18 -26.56 -21.84
N THR A 118 -19.84 -25.71 -22.62
CA THR A 118 -19.23 -24.53 -23.22
C THR A 118 -19.86 -23.28 -22.60
N ALA A 119 -19.04 -22.31 -22.19
CA ALA A 119 -19.52 -21.08 -21.57
C ALA A 119 -19.59 -19.96 -22.59
N SER A 120 -20.72 -19.24 -22.61
CA SER A 120 -20.88 -18.02 -23.40
C SER A 120 -20.63 -16.82 -22.50
N LEU A 121 -19.52 -16.12 -22.73
CA LEU A 121 -19.23 -14.86 -22.03
C LEU A 121 -20.01 -13.74 -22.72
N ARG A 122 -21.01 -13.22 -22.01
CA ARG A 122 -21.86 -12.11 -22.47
C ARG A 122 -21.43 -10.80 -21.82
N GLY A 123 -21.66 -9.69 -22.52
CA GLY A 123 -21.31 -8.35 -22.05
C GLY A 123 -19.92 -7.87 -22.48
N GLY A 124 -19.57 -6.64 -22.08
CA GLY A 124 -18.33 -5.98 -22.53
C GLY A 124 -17.05 -6.38 -21.79
N THR A 125 -17.17 -7.07 -20.64
CA THR A 125 -16.01 -7.36 -19.76
C THR A 125 -16.07 -8.75 -19.14
N ALA A 126 -14.91 -9.32 -18.84
CA ALA A 126 -14.74 -10.55 -18.06
C ALA A 126 -13.76 -10.33 -16.91
N TYR A 127 -13.82 -11.18 -15.88
CA TYR A 127 -12.84 -11.20 -14.80
C TYR A 127 -11.77 -12.25 -15.07
N ARG A 128 -10.52 -11.80 -15.24
CA ARG A 128 -9.36 -12.65 -15.48
C ARG A 128 -8.45 -12.66 -14.26
N ALA A 129 -7.98 -13.82 -13.81
CA ALA A 129 -7.01 -13.92 -12.74
C ALA A 129 -5.69 -13.25 -13.12
N VAL A 130 -5.15 -12.44 -12.21
CA VAL A 130 -3.90 -11.70 -12.40
C VAL A 130 -2.88 -11.98 -11.32
N ALA A 131 -3.32 -12.42 -10.14
CA ALA A 131 -2.46 -12.82 -9.04
C ALA A 131 -3.21 -13.79 -8.12
N ASP A 132 -2.46 -14.54 -7.33
CA ASP A 132 -2.95 -15.30 -6.21
C ASP A 132 -2.10 -15.01 -4.96
N VAL A 133 -2.73 -15.11 -3.80
CA VAL A 133 -2.07 -14.94 -2.51
C VAL A 133 -2.37 -16.18 -1.67
N PRO A 134 -1.41 -17.11 -1.54
CA PRO A 134 -1.55 -18.28 -0.68
C PRO A 134 -1.86 -17.88 0.77
N TRP A 135 -2.62 -18.71 1.48
CA TRP A 135 -2.91 -18.58 2.92
C TRP A 135 -3.70 -17.33 3.38
N VAL A 136 -4.00 -16.38 2.48
CA VAL A 136 -4.74 -15.15 2.82
C VAL A 136 -6.26 -15.30 2.57
N GLY A 137 -6.72 -16.50 2.16
CA GLY A 137 -8.12 -16.81 1.79
C GLY A 137 -9.14 -16.25 2.76
N TYR A 138 -8.93 -16.56 4.04
CA TYR A 138 -9.85 -16.23 5.13
C TYR A 138 -9.82 -14.75 5.51
N ALA A 139 -8.65 -14.10 5.49
CA ALA A 139 -8.53 -12.67 5.77
C ALA A 139 -9.19 -11.82 4.67
N ALA A 140 -9.13 -12.26 3.41
CA ALA A 140 -9.79 -11.58 2.30
C ALA A 140 -11.32 -11.72 2.32
N VAL A 141 -11.87 -12.84 2.83
CA VAL A 141 -13.32 -12.99 3.02
C VAL A 141 -13.83 -11.98 4.07
N TRP A 142 -13.09 -11.80 5.17
CA TRP A 142 -13.39 -10.74 6.15
C TRP A 142 -13.36 -9.33 5.52
N ALA A 143 -12.47 -9.12 4.53
CA ALA A 143 -12.37 -7.84 3.83
C ALA A 143 -13.58 -7.49 2.93
N HIS A 144 -14.45 -8.45 2.58
CA HIS A 144 -15.63 -8.22 1.73
C HIS A 144 -16.91 -7.84 2.50
N SER A 145 -16.84 -7.69 3.83
CA SER A 145 -18.00 -7.24 4.59
C SER A 145 -18.29 -5.74 4.35
N PRO A 146 -19.57 -5.30 4.36
CA PRO A 146 -19.93 -3.88 4.26
C PRO A 146 -19.24 -3.00 5.31
N GLY A 147 -18.95 -3.57 6.49
CA GLY A 147 -18.20 -2.91 7.56
C GLY A 147 -16.74 -2.63 7.16
N THR A 148 -16.13 -3.56 6.43
CA THR A 148 -14.74 -3.44 5.96
C THR A 148 -14.59 -2.36 4.88
N ARG A 149 -15.64 -2.08 4.08
CA ARG A 149 -15.65 -0.97 3.11
C ARG A 149 -15.43 0.38 3.79
N ARG A 150 -16.10 0.61 4.93
CA ARG A 150 -15.91 1.83 5.73
C ARG A 150 -14.59 1.78 6.50
N GLY A 151 -14.25 0.61 7.06
CA GLY A 151 -13.01 0.40 7.81
C GLY A 151 -11.74 0.63 7.00
N THR A 152 -11.69 0.20 5.74
CA THR A 152 -10.54 0.41 4.84
C THR A 152 -10.33 1.87 4.47
N LEU A 153 -11.41 2.61 4.19
CA LEU A 153 -11.34 4.05 3.93
C LEU A 153 -10.85 4.83 5.16
N LEU A 154 -11.36 4.47 6.35
CA LEU A 154 -10.94 5.07 7.62
C LEU A 154 -9.47 4.75 7.94
N ALA A 155 -9.06 3.49 7.79
CA ALA A 155 -7.68 3.07 8.04
C ALA A 155 -6.68 3.77 7.10
N GLY A 156 -7.00 3.88 5.81
CA GLY A 156 -6.20 4.64 4.85
C GLY A 156 -6.09 6.11 5.22
N GLY A 157 -7.21 6.74 5.61
CA GLY A 157 -7.24 8.13 6.07
C GLY A 157 -6.43 8.36 7.35
N LEU A 158 -6.52 7.46 8.33
CA LEU A 158 -5.75 7.53 9.58
C LEU A 158 -4.25 7.35 9.35
N LEU A 159 -3.85 6.44 8.45
CA LEU A 159 -2.45 6.27 8.07
C LEU A 159 -1.89 7.51 7.36
N ALA A 160 -2.66 8.09 6.44
CA ALA A 160 -2.28 9.34 5.78
C ALA A 160 -2.15 10.50 6.77
N LEU A 161 -3.09 10.61 7.73
CA LEU A 161 -3.04 11.60 8.80
C LEU A 161 -1.83 11.41 9.72
N ALA A 162 -1.53 10.18 10.13
CA ALA A 162 -0.36 9.88 10.96
C ALA A 162 0.95 10.23 10.24
N ALA A 163 1.04 9.94 8.93
CA ALA A 163 2.17 10.36 8.10
C ALA A 163 2.28 11.89 8.02
N ALA A 164 1.16 12.61 7.91
CA ALA A 164 1.14 14.07 7.89
C ALA A 164 1.56 14.67 9.24
N VAL A 165 1.06 14.14 10.37
CA VAL A 165 1.40 14.61 11.73
C VAL A 165 2.89 14.38 12.04
N THR A 166 3.42 13.22 11.68
CA THR A 166 4.85 12.91 11.87
C THR A 166 5.76 13.71 10.95
N ALA A 167 5.29 14.12 9.76
CA ALA A 167 5.99 15.04 8.88
C ALA A 167 5.91 16.50 9.37
N ALA A 168 4.78 16.91 9.96
CA ALA A 168 4.49 18.27 10.42
C ALA A 168 5.08 18.60 11.81
N TRP A 169 5.73 17.64 12.48
CA TRP A 169 6.46 17.87 13.73
C TRP A 169 7.99 17.97 13.46
N PRO A 170 8.49 19.08 12.89
CA PRO A 170 9.91 19.34 12.94
C PRO A 170 10.24 19.51 14.42
N GLY A 171 11.03 18.58 14.96
CA GLY A 171 11.40 18.58 16.37
C GLY A 171 11.79 19.99 16.77
N ARG A 172 11.03 20.57 17.72
CA ARG A 172 11.26 21.91 18.27
C ARG A 172 12.74 21.97 18.62
N SER A 173 13.51 22.61 17.74
CA SER A 173 14.89 22.97 18.01
C SER A 173 14.79 23.76 19.30
N ARG A 174 15.26 23.16 20.41
CA ARG A 174 15.41 23.88 21.67
C ARG A 174 16.25 25.09 21.31
N ARG A 175 15.59 26.24 21.18
CA ARG A 175 16.22 27.55 21.12
C ARG A 175 17.01 27.58 22.41
N ARG A 176 18.31 27.26 22.34
CA ARG A 176 19.22 27.45 23.46
C ARG A 176 19.01 28.91 23.81
N LEU A 177 18.37 29.12 24.96
CA LEU A 177 18.36 30.40 25.63
C LEU A 177 19.83 30.76 25.73
N ARG A 178 20.22 31.70 24.87
CA ARG A 178 21.53 32.33 24.88
C ARG A 178 21.57 32.98 26.27
N SER A 179 22.32 32.40 27.20
CA SER A 179 22.55 33.01 28.50
C SER A 179 22.94 34.46 28.28
N PRO A 180 22.38 35.43 29.03
CA PRO A 180 22.86 36.80 28.95
C PRO A 180 24.35 36.76 29.31
N ALA A 181 25.20 37.31 28.43
CA ALA A 181 26.59 37.51 28.77
C ALA A 181 26.65 38.43 29.99
N THR A 182 27.29 37.96 31.06
CA THR A 182 27.65 38.79 32.20
C THR A 182 28.55 39.92 31.68
N PRO A 183 28.27 41.21 31.99
CA PRO A 183 29.20 42.28 31.66
C PRO A 183 30.48 42.06 32.47
N SER A 184 31.61 41.90 31.79
CA SER A 184 32.93 42.01 32.39
C SER A 184 33.13 43.46 32.83
N ALA A 185 33.08 43.72 34.14
CA ALA A 185 33.56 44.98 34.70
C ALA A 185 35.10 44.93 34.65
N ASP A 186 35.68 45.77 33.80
CA ASP A 186 37.12 45.96 33.64
C ASP A 186 37.59 47.02 34.66
N PRO A 187 38.50 46.71 35.61
CA PRO A 187 38.94 47.66 36.62
C PRO A 187 40.22 48.36 36.13
N THR A 188 40.12 49.17 35.07
CA THR A 188 41.24 50.03 34.64
C THR A 188 40.73 51.33 34.06
N ASP A 189 40.08 52.15 34.90
CA ASP A 189 39.97 53.57 34.61
C ASP A 189 39.83 54.37 35.90
N LEU A 190 40.97 54.75 36.51
CA LEU A 190 41.13 55.98 37.29
C LEU A 190 42.64 56.30 37.36
N THR A 191 43.12 57.07 36.39
CA THR A 191 44.44 57.70 36.38
C THR A 191 44.32 59.07 37.08
N THR A 192 44.92 59.19 38.29
CA THR A 192 45.71 60.28 38.95
C THR A 192 45.49 61.77 38.56
N PRO A 193 45.95 62.79 39.35
CA PRO A 193 46.60 62.79 40.69
C PRO A 193 46.08 63.87 41.69
N SER A 194 46.37 63.71 42.98
CA SER A 194 46.32 64.81 43.96
C SER A 194 47.67 64.94 44.65
N GLY A 195 48.25 66.14 44.54
CA GLY A 195 49.59 66.48 44.93
C GLY A 195 49.80 66.57 46.44
N ALA A 196 51.05 66.32 46.81
CA ALA A 196 51.62 66.34 48.14
C ALA A 196 51.65 67.75 48.75
N VAL A 197 51.39 67.85 50.07
CA VAL A 197 52.13 68.73 50.99
C VAL A 197 52.16 68.11 52.40
N ALA A 198 53.37 67.84 52.87
CA ALA A 198 53.81 67.71 54.27
C ALA A 198 55.29 68.22 54.25
N PRO A 199 55.94 68.66 55.36
CA PRO A 199 55.74 68.15 56.71
C PRO A 199 55.84 69.19 57.85
N ALA A 200 55.81 68.62 59.06
CA ALA A 200 55.92 69.20 60.38
C ALA A 200 57.18 70.07 60.64
N SER A 201 57.00 71.06 61.52
CA SER A 201 57.89 71.48 62.61
C SER A 201 57.10 72.38 63.56
#